data_AF-A0A1G6PK05-F1
#
_entry.id   AF-A0A1G6PK05-F1
#
_cell.length_a   1.000
_cell.length_b   1.000
_cell.length_c   1.000
_cell.angle_alpha   90.00
_cell.angle_beta   90.00
_cell.angle_gamma   90.00
#
_symmetry.space_group_name_H-M   'P 1'
#
loop_
_entity.id
_entity.type
_entity.pdbx_description
1 polymer ?
#
loop_
_entity_poly.entity_id
_entity_poly.type
_entity_poly.pdbx_seq_one_letter_code
_entity_poly.pdbx_strand_id
1 'polypeptide(L)' 'MGHGKVVNVSDALSVIKDGDVVAISGFNLSTAPEYLILELFEQYKKTGHPNNLFII' A
#
# COMPACT_ATOMS: atom_id res chain seq x y z
N MET A 1 -3.23 9.29 25.87
CA MET A 1 -4.47 9.52 25.11
C MET A 1 -4.28 8.88 23.75
N GLY A 2 -4.95 7.76 23.47
CA GLY A 2 -4.77 7.03 22.20
C GLY A 2 -5.25 7.89 21.04
N HIS A 3 -4.33 8.30 20.18
CA HIS A 3 -4.66 8.99 18.93
C HIS A 3 -5.24 7.97 17.95
N GLY A 4 -6.35 8.31 17.30
CA GLY A 4 -6.93 7.47 16.24
C GLY A 4 -5.93 7.22 15.13
N LYS A 5 -5.92 6.01 14.56
CA LYS A 5 -5.02 5.60 13.46
C LYS A 5 -5.67 5.69 12.08
N VAL A 6 -6.81 6.39 11.97
CA VAL A 6 -7.51 6.60 10.71
C VAL A 6 -6.85 7.77 9.99
N VAL A 7 -6.39 7.53 8.77
CA VAL A 7 -5.65 8.50 7.94
C VAL A 7 -6.11 8.39 6.49
N ASN A 8 -5.72 9.37 5.66
CA ASN A 8 -5.96 9.29 4.22
C ASN A 8 -5.06 8.23 3.58
N VAL A 9 -5.47 7.72 2.41
CA VAL A 9 -4.72 6.66 1.71
C VAL A 9 -3.31 7.10 1.31
N SER A 10 -3.12 8.36 0.92
CA SER A 10 -1.79 8.92 0.61
C SER A 10 -0.87 8.85 1.81
N ASP A 11 -1.38 9.16 3.01
CA ASP A 11 -0.61 9.13 4.25
C ASP A 11 -0.28 7.69 4.63
N ALA A 12 -1.25 6.78 4.49
CA ALA A 12 -1.08 5.35 4.74
C ALA A 12 -0.02 4.71 3.82
N LEU A 13 -0.01 5.04 2.53
CA LEU A 13 0.92 4.48 1.55
C LEU A 13 2.29 5.18 1.56
N SER A 14 2.38 6.39 2.12
CA SER A 14 3.63 7.17 2.18
C SER A 14 4.77 6.45 2.91
N VAL A 15 4.46 5.46 3.75
CA VAL A 15 5.44 4.69 4.51
C VAL A 15 6.15 3.63 3.65
N ILE A 16 5.54 3.22 2.52
CA ILE A 16 6.10 2.22 1.60
C ILE A 16 7.11 2.93 0.68
N LYS A 17 8.34 2.43 0.64
CA LYS A 17 9.48 2.99 -0.10
C LYS A 17 9.93 2.09 -1.24
N ASP A 18 10.75 2.63 -2.13
CA ASP A 18 11.39 1.86 -3.19
C ASP A 18 12.18 0.68 -2.60
N GLY A 19 12.00 -0.51 -3.17
CA GLY A 19 12.71 -1.72 -2.73
C GLY A 19 12.12 -2.42 -1.50
N ASP A 20 11.03 -1.93 -0.91
CA ASP A 20 10.40 -2.58 0.24
C ASP A 20 9.83 -3.96 -0.09
N VAL A 21 9.87 -4.84 0.91
CA VAL A 21 9.11 -6.10 0.90
C VAL A 21 7.76 -5.84 1.56
N VAL A 22 6.67 -6.01 0.81
CA VAL A 22 5.31 -5.74 1.28
C VAL A 22 4.54 -7.06 1.37
N ALA A 23 4.18 -7.46 2.58
CA ALA A 23 3.29 -8.60 2.79
C ALA A 23 1.82 -8.14 2.69
N ILE A 24 1.02 -8.81 1.86
CA ILE A 24 -0.39 -8.48 1.65
C ILE A 24 -1.25 -9.69 2.02
N SER A 25 -2.16 -9.51 2.98
CA SER A 25 -3.09 -10.57 3.35
C SER A 25 -4.05 -10.90 2.20
N GLY A 26 -4.47 -12.16 2.12
CA GLY A 26 -5.60 -12.60 1.31
C GLY A 26 -5.26 -13.68 0.27
N PHE A 27 -6.29 -14.38 -0.19
CA PHE A 27 -6.19 -15.41 -1.22
C PHE A 27 -7.43 -15.38 -2.11
N ASN A 28 -7.26 -15.36 -3.43
CA ASN A 28 -8.34 -15.14 -4.40
C ASN A 28 -9.20 -13.92 -4.04
N LEU A 29 -8.57 -12.79 -3.69
CA LEU A 29 -9.18 -11.54 -3.20
C LEU A 29 -9.92 -11.62 -1.86
N SER A 30 -10.17 -12.82 -1.32
CA SER A 30 -10.74 -12.96 0.01
C SER A 30 -9.80 -12.35 1.05
N THR A 31 -10.31 -11.41 1.86
CA THR A 31 -9.56 -10.64 2.89
C THR A 31 -8.42 -9.76 2.37
N ALA A 32 -8.34 -9.56 1.05
CA ALA A 32 -7.34 -8.67 0.46
C ALA A 32 -7.71 -7.19 0.65
N PRO A 33 -6.73 -6.31 0.95
CA PRO A 33 -6.97 -4.88 1.05
C PRO A 33 -7.03 -4.23 -0.34
N GLU A 34 -8.02 -4.61 -1.16
CA GLU A 34 -8.15 -4.25 -2.58
C GLU A 34 -7.97 -2.74 -2.83
N TYR A 35 -8.62 -1.90 -2.03
CA TYR A 35 -8.51 -0.44 -2.14
C TYR A 35 -7.06 0.07 -2.03
N LEU A 36 -6.28 -0.48 -1.09
CA LEU A 36 -4.88 -0.08 -0.90
C LEU A 36 -3.99 -0.56 -2.05
N ILE A 37 -4.28 -1.74 -2.62
CA ILE A 37 -3.55 -2.28 -3.76
C ILE A 37 -3.75 -1.39 -4.99
N LEU A 38 -5.01 -0.99 -5.26
CA LEU A 38 -5.34 -0.13 -6.39
C LEU A 38 -4.72 1.27 -6.25
N GLU A 39 -4.80 1.87 -5.06
CA GLU A 39 -4.22 3.21 -4.83
C GLU A 39 -2.69 3.19 -4.86
N LEU A 40 -2.03 2.12 -4.39
CA LEU A 40 -0.59 1.93 -4.54
C LEU A 40 -0.17 1.87 -6.01
N PHE A 41 -0.96 1.16 -6.84
CA PHE A 41 -0.73 1.10 -8.27
C PHE A 41 -0.96 2.44 -8.98
N GLU A 42 -2.00 3.19 -8.61
CA GLU A 42 -2.23 4.53 -9.17
C GLU A 42 -1.15 5.53 -8.74
N GLN A 43 -0.62 5.42 -7.52
CA GLN A 43 0.53 6.22 -7.08
C GLN A 43 1.79 5.93 -7.91
N TYR A 44 2.08 4.65 -8.15
CA TYR A 44 3.18 4.24 -9.02
C TYR A 44 3.00 4.79 -10.44
N LYS A 45 1.81 4.67 -11.03
CA LYS A 45 1.52 5.23 -12.38
C LYS A 45 1.76 6.73 -12.47
N LYS A 46 1.43 7.49 -11.42
CA LYS A 46 1.56 8.96 -11.40
C LYS A 46 3.00 9.43 -11.18
N THR A 47 3.78 8.71 -10.37
CA THR A 47 5.06 9.22 -9.85
C THR A 47 6.27 8.38 -10.23
N GLY A 48 6.06 7.13 -10.66
CA GLY A 48 7.12 6.13 -10.80
C GLY A 48 7.56 5.49 -9.48
N HIS A 49 6.92 5.83 -8.35
CA HIS A 49 7.29 5.39 -7.00
C HIS A 49 6.05 5.02 -6.14
N PRO A 50 6.17 4.07 -5.19
CA PRO A 50 7.35 3.25 -4.94
C PRO A 50 7.58 2.20 -6.05
N ASN A 51 8.84 1.93 -6.39
CA ASN A 51 9.24 0.96 -7.40
C ASN A 51 10.05 -0.20 -6.79
N ASN A 52 10.29 -1.24 -7.61
CA ASN A 52 11.09 -2.40 -7.22
C ASN A 52 10.61 -3.10 -5.93
N LEU A 53 9.30 -3.10 -5.69
CA LEU A 53 8.71 -3.78 -4.54
C LEU A 53 8.77 -5.30 -4.71
N PHE A 54 9.00 -6.01 -3.61
CA PHE A 54 8.77 -7.45 -3.54
C PHE A 54 7.49 -7.71 -2.76
N ILE A 55 6.52 -8.41 -3.35
CA ILE A 55 5.20 -8.65 -2.76
C ILE A 55 5.08 -10.12 -2.35
N ILE A 56 4.60 -10.38 -1.12
CA ILE A 56 4.36 -11.73 -0.57
C ILE A 56 2.93 -11.85 -0.04
#